data_AF-A0A355RZ46-F1
#
_entry.id   AF-A0A355RZ46-F1
#
_cell.length_a   1.000
_cell.length_b   1.000
_cell.length_c   1.000
_cell.angle_alpha   90.00
_cell.angle_beta   90.00
_cell.angle_gamma   90.00
#
_symmetry.space_group_name_H-M   'P 1'
#
loop_
_entity.id
_entity.type
_entity.pdbx_description
1 polymer ?
#
loop_
_entity_poly.entity_id
_entity_poly.type
_entity_poly.pdbx_seq_one_letter_code
_entity_poly.pdbx_strand_id
1 'polypeptide(L)'
;GRPYMNMDAAEYFAYKPKLKGMISKIYHEIEGKFDLVVIEGAGSPAEINLKADDIVNMGMAEIADSPVLLVADIDRGGVFASIYGTVMLLDENERKRIKGIIINKFRGDKDILQTGVDDMERLVNIPIIGIVPYMDVKLDEEDGAVDFKSIGEGEVHVCVVKLPRISNFTDFDAFKFDDDVSLKFVSSPDEIDNCDMLIIPGSKNTIEDLRWLKRAGFEEYVKSFKGILFGVCGGYQMMGKEIS
;
A
#
# COMPACT_ATOMS: atom_id res chain seq x y z
N GLY A 1 13.98 12.83 -1.73
CA GLY A 1 14.05 13.18 -3.17
C GLY A 1 13.45 14.56 -3.39
N ARG A 2 13.52 15.10 -4.61
CA ARG A 2 12.76 16.29 -5.02
C ARG A 2 11.74 15.87 -6.09
N PRO A 3 10.48 16.34 -6.04
CA PRO A 3 9.52 16.09 -7.11
C PRO A 3 10.13 16.51 -8.45
N TYR A 4 10.11 15.62 -9.43
CA TYR A 4 10.71 15.90 -10.73
C TYR A 4 9.84 16.86 -11.55
N MET A 5 8.53 16.56 -11.66
CA MET A 5 7.51 17.42 -12.22
C MET A 5 6.10 16.87 -11.96
N ASN A 6 5.07 17.69 -12.15
CA ASN A 6 3.67 17.25 -12.20
C ASN A 6 3.32 16.95 -13.67
N MET A 7 2.68 15.81 -13.90
CA MET A 7 2.18 15.39 -15.21
C MET A 7 0.73 14.96 -15.05
N ASP A 8 -0.08 15.18 -16.08
CA ASP A 8 -1.34 14.45 -16.19
C ASP A 8 -1.10 12.98 -16.62
N ALA A 9 -2.16 12.18 -16.68
CA ALA A 9 -2.05 10.77 -17.04
C ALA A 9 -1.48 10.57 -18.46
N ALA A 10 -1.93 11.36 -19.44
CA ALA A 10 -1.51 11.20 -20.83
C ALA A 10 -0.03 11.60 -21.01
N GLU A 11 0.38 12.71 -20.38
CA GLU A 11 1.77 13.15 -20.33
C GLU A 11 2.66 12.09 -19.66
N TYR A 12 2.20 11.50 -18.55
CA TYR A 12 2.92 10.44 -17.86
C TYR A 12 3.16 9.22 -18.76
N PHE A 13 2.11 8.73 -19.44
CA PHE A 13 2.24 7.60 -20.36
C PHE A 13 3.22 7.90 -21.52
N ALA A 14 3.15 9.10 -22.11
CA ALA A 14 4.09 9.50 -23.15
C ALA A 14 5.54 9.64 -22.64
N TYR A 15 5.74 9.89 -21.33
CA TYR A 15 7.05 10.05 -20.71
C TYR A 15 7.70 8.73 -20.27
N LYS A 16 6.93 7.66 -20.09
CA LYS A 16 7.42 6.35 -19.62
C LYS A 16 8.65 5.81 -20.35
N PRO A 17 8.82 5.93 -21.68
CA PRO A 17 10.04 5.45 -22.35
C PRO A 17 11.32 6.11 -21.83
N LYS A 18 11.25 7.40 -21.44
CA LYS A 18 12.38 8.11 -20.81
C LYS A 18 12.63 7.59 -19.40
N LEU A 19 11.58 7.27 -18.65
CA LEU A 19 11.69 6.66 -17.33
C LEU A 19 12.36 5.30 -17.40
N LYS A 20 12.05 4.45 -18.39
CA LYS A 20 12.68 3.13 -18.57
C LYS A 20 14.22 3.24 -18.59
N GLY A 21 14.77 4.19 -19.34
CA GLY A 21 16.22 4.44 -19.39
C GLY A 21 16.80 4.95 -18.07
N MET A 22 16.08 5.84 -17.38
CA MET A 22 16.49 6.34 -16.06
C MET A 22 16.48 5.24 -15.00
N ILE A 23 15.42 4.42 -14.98
CA ILE A 23 15.25 3.29 -14.06
C ILE A 23 16.34 2.26 -14.27
N SER A 24 16.63 1.86 -15.51
CA SER A 24 17.72 0.92 -15.81
C SER A 24 19.07 1.40 -15.28
N LYS A 25 19.41 2.68 -15.51
CA LYS A 25 20.65 3.25 -15.00
C LYS A 25 20.70 3.22 -13.46
N ILE A 26 19.63 3.65 -12.81
CA ILE A 26 19.54 3.67 -11.34
C ILE A 26 19.63 2.24 -10.77
N TYR A 27 18.94 1.28 -11.39
CA TYR A 27 18.97 -0.11 -10.96
C TYR A 27 20.39 -0.67 -11.03
N HIS A 28 21.12 -0.52 -12.14
CA HIS A 28 22.48 -1.04 -12.23
C HIS A 28 23.47 -0.34 -11.28
N GLU A 29 23.23 0.93 -10.93
CA GLU A 29 23.99 1.61 -9.87
C GLU A 29 23.72 1.02 -8.47
N ILE A 30 22.51 0.52 -8.21
CA ILE A 30 22.14 -0.16 -6.96
C ILE A 30 22.70 -1.58 -6.96
N GLU A 31 22.48 -2.34 -8.04
CA GLU A 31 22.99 -3.69 -8.23
C GLU A 31 24.51 -3.77 -8.02
N GLY A 32 25.27 -2.78 -8.51
CA GLY A 32 26.72 -2.73 -8.29
C GLY A 32 27.15 -2.44 -6.84
N LYS A 33 26.23 -2.15 -5.92
CA LYS A 33 26.50 -1.79 -4.52
C LYS A 33 26.03 -2.82 -3.50
N PHE A 34 25.17 -3.75 -3.90
CA PHE A 34 24.55 -4.71 -2.99
C PHE A 34 24.68 -6.13 -3.51
N ASP A 35 24.90 -7.09 -2.61
CA ASP A 35 25.00 -8.51 -2.97
C ASP A 35 23.64 -9.11 -3.39
N LEU A 36 22.55 -8.52 -2.90
CA LEU A 36 21.18 -8.94 -3.20
C LEU A 36 20.28 -7.70 -3.34
N VAL A 37 19.53 -7.65 -4.43
CA VAL A 37 18.48 -6.65 -4.67
C VAL A 37 17.15 -7.37 -4.77
N VAL A 38 16.19 -6.99 -3.92
CA VAL A 38 14.81 -7.49 -3.96
C VAL A 38 13.95 -6.39 -4.57
N ILE A 39 13.22 -6.73 -5.63
CA ILE A 39 12.34 -5.80 -6.36
C ILE A 39 10.89 -6.24 -6.10
N GLU A 40 10.12 -5.36 -5.49
CA GLU A 40 8.68 -5.54 -5.32
C GLU A 40 7.94 -4.92 -6.50
N GLY A 41 7.08 -5.71 -7.14
CA GLY A 41 6.22 -5.25 -8.23
C GLY A 41 4.97 -4.56 -7.70
N ALA A 42 4.49 -3.54 -8.40
CA ALA A 42 3.30 -2.80 -8.00
C ALA A 42 2.04 -3.33 -8.72
N GLY A 43 1.01 -3.69 -7.97
CA GLY A 43 -0.27 -4.12 -8.52
C GLY A 43 -0.21 -5.47 -9.24
N SER A 44 -0.91 -5.59 -10.37
CA SER A 44 -0.96 -6.84 -11.15
C SER A 44 0.13 -6.88 -12.22
N PRO A 45 0.90 -7.99 -12.34
CA PRO A 45 1.88 -8.15 -13.41
C PRO A 45 1.23 -8.42 -14.78
N ALA A 46 -0.10 -8.60 -14.84
CA ALA A 46 -0.84 -8.96 -16.06
C ALA A 46 -1.86 -7.89 -16.49
N GLU A 47 -1.52 -6.60 -16.31
CA GLU A 47 -2.33 -5.49 -16.81
C GLU A 47 -2.21 -5.36 -18.34
N ILE A 48 -3.03 -6.12 -19.06
CA ILE A 48 -2.98 -6.25 -20.53
C ILE A 48 -3.04 -4.90 -21.27
N ASN A 49 -3.69 -3.89 -20.70
CA ASN A 49 -3.80 -2.55 -21.26
C ASN A 49 -2.56 -1.66 -21.00
N LEU A 50 -1.67 -2.06 -20.09
CA LEU A 50 -0.48 -1.29 -19.70
C LEU A 50 0.84 -1.99 -20.04
N LYS A 51 0.77 -3.21 -20.58
CA LYS A 51 1.91 -4.11 -20.82
C LYS A 51 3.05 -3.48 -21.65
N ALA A 52 2.74 -2.76 -22.72
CA ALA A 52 3.75 -2.22 -23.64
C ALA A 52 4.73 -1.27 -22.96
N ASP A 53 4.27 -0.57 -21.92
CA ASP A 53 5.04 0.42 -21.16
C ASP A 53 5.10 0.05 -19.68
N ASP A 54 5.16 -1.25 -19.38
CA ASP A 54 5.38 -1.72 -18.02
C ASP A 54 6.82 -1.40 -17.58
N ILE A 55 6.93 -0.76 -16.43
CA ILE A 55 8.18 -0.40 -15.77
C ILE A 55 8.13 -0.73 -14.28
N VAL A 56 7.08 -1.41 -13.82
CA VAL A 56 6.81 -1.68 -12.40
C VAL A 56 6.66 -3.17 -12.10
N ASN A 57 6.41 -4.03 -13.09
CA ASN A 57 6.31 -5.48 -12.91
C ASN A 57 7.28 -6.25 -13.83
N MET A 58 6.76 -6.91 -14.87
CA MET A 58 7.55 -7.75 -15.77
C MET A 58 8.53 -6.93 -16.61
N GLY A 59 8.16 -5.69 -16.95
CA GLY A 59 9.07 -4.76 -17.60
C GLY A 59 10.25 -4.35 -16.70
N MET A 60 10.04 -4.26 -15.39
CA MET A 60 11.14 -4.06 -14.44
C MET A 60 12.01 -5.32 -14.30
N ALA A 61 11.38 -6.50 -14.25
CA ALA A 61 12.10 -7.77 -14.24
C ALA A 61 12.93 -7.98 -15.51
N GLU A 62 12.48 -7.48 -16.67
CA GLU A 62 13.26 -7.45 -17.90
C GLU A 62 14.46 -6.51 -17.80
N ILE A 63 14.27 -5.28 -17.29
CA ILE A 63 15.36 -4.31 -17.09
C ILE A 63 16.44 -4.86 -16.16
N ALA A 64 16.04 -5.52 -15.07
CA ALA A 64 16.94 -6.09 -14.08
C ALA A 64 17.52 -7.46 -14.47
N ASP A 65 17.06 -8.04 -15.59
CA ASP A 65 17.23 -9.46 -15.93
C ASP A 65 16.99 -10.42 -14.75
N SER A 66 15.98 -10.12 -13.94
CA SER A 66 15.72 -10.84 -12.69
C SER A 66 14.81 -12.05 -12.89
N PRO A 67 15.02 -13.15 -12.14
CA PRO A 67 13.96 -14.13 -11.92
C PRO A 67 12.80 -13.50 -11.13
N VAL A 68 11.60 -14.03 -11.32
CA VAL A 68 10.36 -13.55 -10.69
C VAL A 68 9.74 -14.64 -9.83
N LEU A 69 9.27 -14.26 -8.64
CA LEU A 69 8.35 -15.05 -7.83
C LEU A 69 6.97 -14.43 -7.91
N LEU A 70 5.96 -15.22 -8.31
CA LEU A 70 4.58 -14.77 -8.32
C LEU A 70 3.92 -15.09 -6.98
N VAL A 71 3.51 -14.07 -6.23
CA VAL A 71 2.82 -14.25 -4.93
C VAL A 71 1.32 -14.07 -5.13
N ALA A 72 0.53 -15.07 -4.74
CA ALA A 72 -0.92 -15.06 -4.90
C ALA A 72 -1.63 -15.14 -3.53
N ASP A 73 -2.59 -14.24 -3.30
CA ASP A 73 -3.37 -14.18 -2.05
C ASP A 73 -4.56 -15.15 -2.11
N ILE A 74 -4.56 -16.19 -1.27
CA ILE A 74 -5.69 -17.15 -1.20
C ILE A 74 -6.84 -16.68 -0.31
N ASP A 75 -6.61 -15.74 0.61
CA ASP A 75 -7.62 -15.26 1.56
C ASP A 75 -8.76 -14.51 0.84
N ARG A 76 -8.46 -13.94 -0.33
CA ARG A 76 -9.46 -13.32 -1.22
C ARG A 76 -10.30 -14.32 -2.04
N GLY A 77 -9.96 -15.61 -1.99
CA GLY A 77 -10.60 -16.66 -2.78
C GLY A 77 -10.15 -16.66 -4.26
N GLY A 78 -10.38 -17.78 -4.95
CA GLY A 78 -10.09 -17.89 -6.39
C GLY A 78 -8.61 -17.94 -6.77
N VAL A 79 -7.71 -18.28 -5.83
CA VAL A 79 -6.25 -18.22 -6.04
C VAL A 79 -5.76 -18.94 -7.29
N PHE A 80 -6.28 -20.14 -7.59
CA PHE A 80 -5.86 -20.90 -8.76
C PHE A 80 -6.30 -20.24 -10.06
N ALA A 81 -7.50 -19.68 -10.10
CA ALA A 81 -7.98 -18.91 -11.25
C ALA A 81 -7.15 -17.64 -11.45
N SER A 82 -6.76 -16.97 -10.36
CA SER A 82 -5.87 -15.80 -10.41
C SER A 82 -4.49 -16.18 -10.95
N ILE A 83 -3.86 -17.23 -10.41
CA ILE A 83 -2.55 -17.72 -10.88
C ILE A 83 -2.64 -18.07 -12.37
N TYR A 84 -3.61 -18.90 -12.74
CA TYR A 84 -3.77 -19.34 -14.13
C TYR A 84 -4.01 -18.15 -15.06
N GLY A 85 -4.92 -17.25 -14.70
CA GLY A 85 -5.23 -16.04 -15.47
C GLY A 85 -3.99 -15.17 -15.66
N THR A 86 -3.27 -14.85 -14.57
CA THR A 86 -2.04 -14.08 -14.62
C THR A 86 -1.01 -14.73 -15.55
N VAL A 87 -0.67 -16.00 -15.34
CA VAL A 87 0.36 -16.68 -16.16
C VAL A 87 -0.07 -16.75 -17.63
N MET A 88 -1.34 -17.02 -17.92
CA MET A 88 -1.83 -17.15 -19.30
C MET A 88 -1.97 -15.82 -20.05
N LEU A 89 -2.00 -14.69 -19.36
CA LEU A 89 -2.01 -13.35 -19.96
C LEU A 89 -0.59 -12.84 -20.29
N LEU A 90 0.43 -13.39 -19.64
CA LEU A 90 1.83 -13.09 -19.93
C LEU A 90 2.28 -13.72 -21.25
N ASP A 91 3.27 -13.12 -21.91
CA ASP A 91 3.93 -13.75 -23.06
C ASP A 91 4.96 -14.80 -22.63
N GLU A 92 5.52 -15.52 -23.60
CA GLU A 92 6.44 -16.63 -23.32
C GLU A 92 7.71 -16.17 -22.59
N ASN A 93 8.24 -14.98 -22.88
CA ASN A 93 9.45 -14.48 -22.24
C ASN A 93 9.17 -14.08 -20.79
N GLU A 94 8.04 -13.41 -20.56
CA GLU A 94 7.57 -13.07 -19.22
C GLU A 94 7.32 -14.33 -18.38
N ARG A 95 6.62 -15.33 -18.93
CA ARG A 95 6.38 -16.60 -18.23
C ARG A 95 7.68 -17.30 -17.85
N LYS A 96 8.69 -17.30 -18.74
CA LYS A 96 10.01 -17.89 -18.49
C LYS A 96 10.75 -17.23 -17.32
N ARG A 97 10.46 -15.97 -17.01
CA ARG A 97 11.06 -15.27 -15.86
C ARG A 97 10.47 -15.74 -14.54
N ILE A 98 9.22 -16.22 -14.51
CA ILE A 98 8.62 -16.77 -13.30
C ILE A 98 9.30 -18.10 -12.95
N LYS A 99 10.02 -18.14 -11.83
CA LYS A 99 10.75 -19.33 -11.35
C LYS A 99 10.01 -20.08 -10.25
N GLY A 100 8.99 -19.47 -9.68
CA GLY A 100 8.15 -20.12 -8.69
C GLY A 100 6.93 -19.27 -8.33
N ILE A 101 5.93 -19.95 -7.78
CA ILE A 101 4.70 -19.34 -7.26
C ILE A 101 4.65 -19.56 -5.75
N ILE A 102 4.20 -18.55 -5.01
CA ILE A 102 3.94 -18.60 -3.58
C ILE A 102 2.46 -18.38 -3.35
N ILE A 103 1.80 -19.31 -2.68
CA ILE A 103 0.42 -19.12 -2.19
C ILE A 103 0.52 -18.51 -0.79
N ASN A 104 0.04 -17.28 -0.64
CA ASN A 104 0.11 -16.52 0.60
C ASN A 104 -1.22 -16.53 1.36
N LYS A 105 -1.17 -16.35 2.69
CA LYS A 105 -2.31 -16.24 3.61
C LYS A 105 -3.19 -17.49 3.69
N PHE A 106 -2.60 -18.67 3.58
CA PHE A 106 -3.37 -19.91 3.67
C PHE A 106 -3.91 -20.17 5.08
N ARG A 107 -5.19 -20.53 5.18
CA ARG A 107 -5.85 -20.96 6.42
C ARG A 107 -6.30 -22.41 6.27
N GLY A 108 -6.02 -23.24 7.26
CA GLY A 108 -6.48 -24.62 7.32
C GLY A 108 -5.36 -25.65 7.11
N ASP A 109 -5.78 -26.86 6.75
CA ASP A 109 -4.90 -28.02 6.59
C ASP A 109 -4.24 -28.03 5.22
N LYS A 110 -2.90 -28.05 5.19
CA LYS A 110 -2.11 -28.02 3.96
C LYS A 110 -2.36 -29.25 3.09
N ASP A 111 -2.68 -30.39 3.69
CA ASP A 111 -2.89 -31.65 2.97
C ASP A 111 -4.10 -31.56 2.03
N ILE A 112 -5.10 -30.73 2.38
CA ILE A 112 -6.28 -30.49 1.54
C ILE A 112 -5.93 -29.68 0.29
N LEU A 113 -4.93 -28.79 0.39
CA LEU A 113 -4.54 -27.89 -0.70
C LEU A 113 -3.63 -28.57 -1.73
N GLN A 114 -2.96 -29.66 -1.35
CA GLN A 114 -1.91 -30.30 -2.15
C GLN A 114 -2.39 -30.73 -3.54
N THR A 115 -3.60 -31.29 -3.66
CA THR A 115 -4.14 -31.71 -4.97
C THR A 115 -4.34 -30.53 -5.92
N GLY A 116 -4.83 -29.39 -5.41
CA GLY A 116 -4.96 -28.16 -6.18
C GLY A 116 -3.61 -27.56 -6.58
N VAL A 117 -2.60 -27.70 -5.72
CA VAL A 117 -1.22 -27.31 -6.02
C VAL A 117 -0.66 -28.13 -7.17
N ASP A 118 -0.76 -29.46 -7.09
CA ASP A 118 -0.26 -30.37 -8.13
C ASP A 118 -0.96 -30.15 -9.49
N ASP A 119 -2.27 -29.92 -9.47
CA ASP A 119 -3.05 -29.58 -10.68
C ASP A 119 -2.60 -28.25 -11.28
N MET A 120 -2.37 -27.25 -10.44
CA MET A 120 -1.95 -25.92 -10.88
C MET A 120 -0.54 -25.97 -11.49
N GLU A 121 0.43 -26.60 -10.83
CA GLU A 121 1.80 -26.76 -11.35
C GLU A 121 1.78 -27.38 -12.75
N ARG A 122 0.94 -28.41 -12.96
CA ARG A 122 0.76 -29.05 -14.28
C ARG A 122 0.14 -28.11 -15.31
N LEU A 123 -0.83 -27.29 -14.92
CA LEU A 123 -1.54 -26.37 -15.81
C LEU A 123 -0.67 -25.21 -16.28
N VAL A 124 0.16 -24.63 -15.39
CA VAL A 124 1.01 -23.47 -15.73
C VAL A 124 2.45 -23.83 -16.06
N ASN A 125 2.87 -25.06 -15.76
CA ASN A 125 4.26 -25.53 -15.91
C ASN A 125 5.27 -24.65 -15.15
N ILE A 126 4.90 -24.23 -13.94
CA ILE A 126 5.71 -23.42 -13.01
C ILE A 126 5.52 -24.02 -11.61
N PRO A 127 6.59 -24.23 -10.83
CA PRO A 127 6.47 -24.83 -9.50
C PRO A 127 5.84 -23.87 -8.49
N ILE A 128 5.00 -24.39 -7.61
CA ILE A 128 4.55 -23.72 -6.39
C ILE A 128 5.56 -24.05 -5.31
N ILE A 129 6.45 -23.09 -5.04
CA ILE A 129 7.62 -23.30 -4.17
C ILE A 129 7.33 -23.03 -2.69
N GLY A 130 6.13 -22.53 -2.37
CA GLY A 130 5.78 -22.23 -0.99
C GLY A 130 4.29 -21.96 -0.76
N ILE A 131 3.82 -22.37 0.42
CA ILE A 131 2.50 -22.03 0.97
C ILE A 131 2.74 -21.36 2.31
N VAL A 132 2.54 -20.04 2.34
CA VAL A 132 2.70 -19.21 3.53
C VAL A 132 1.38 -19.23 4.30
N PRO A 133 1.38 -19.68 5.57
CA PRO A 133 0.17 -19.66 6.39
C PRO A 133 -0.25 -18.22 6.65
N TYR A 134 -1.54 -18.02 6.91
CA TYR A 134 -1.99 -16.77 7.48
C TYR A 134 -1.30 -16.53 8.82
N MET A 135 -0.67 -15.38 8.97
CA MET A 135 -0.04 -14.94 10.20
C MET A 135 -0.65 -13.59 10.58
N ASP A 136 -1.00 -13.45 11.85
CA ASP A 136 -1.38 -12.16 12.41
C ASP A 136 -0.09 -11.38 12.73
N VAL A 137 0.43 -10.71 11.71
CA VAL A 137 1.63 -9.87 11.79
C VAL A 137 1.23 -8.40 11.71
N LYS A 138 1.68 -7.62 12.69
CA LYS A 138 1.53 -6.17 12.70
C LYS A 138 2.57 -5.55 11.76
N LEU A 139 2.29 -5.59 10.45
CA LEU A 139 3.06 -4.89 9.41
C LEU A 139 2.37 -3.57 9.07
N ASP A 140 3.14 -2.57 8.69
CA ASP A 140 2.61 -1.31 8.17
C ASP A 140 1.78 -1.60 6.89
N GLU A 141 0.60 -1.00 6.79
CA GLU A 141 -0.21 -1.13 5.57
C GLU A 141 0.41 -0.34 4.41
N GLU A 142 0.48 -0.95 3.23
CA GLU A 142 0.90 -0.29 2.00
C GLU A 142 -0.27 0.44 1.31
N ASP A 143 0.03 1.52 0.58
CA ASP A 143 -0.92 2.38 -0.16
C ASP A 143 -1.88 1.54 -1.04
N GLY A 144 -3.13 1.32 -0.61
CA GLY A 144 -4.12 0.69 -1.50
C GLY A 144 -5.51 0.38 -0.94
N ALA A 145 -5.64 0.12 0.37
CA ALA A 145 -6.95 -0.09 0.99
C ALA A 145 -6.82 0.05 2.51
N VAL A 146 -6.69 1.30 2.97
CA VAL A 146 -6.61 1.58 4.41
C VAL A 146 -7.95 1.29 5.06
N ASP A 147 -7.97 0.30 5.95
CA ASP A 147 -9.13 0.04 6.78
C ASP A 147 -9.07 0.97 7.99
N PHE A 148 -9.75 2.12 7.88
CA PHE A 148 -9.88 3.10 8.97
C PHE A 148 -10.81 2.59 10.08
N LYS A 149 -10.59 1.35 10.55
CA LYS A 149 -11.29 0.78 11.69
C LYS A 149 -10.81 1.42 12.98
N SER A 150 -11.70 1.45 13.96
CA SER A 150 -11.31 1.69 15.34
C SER A 150 -10.34 0.61 15.79
N ILE A 151 -9.31 1.00 16.52
CA ILE A 151 -8.25 0.12 17.01
C ILE A 151 -8.28 0.15 18.53
N GLY A 152 -8.27 -1.02 19.17
CA GLY A 152 -8.23 -1.12 20.64
C GLY A 152 -9.55 -0.78 21.34
N GLU A 153 -9.67 -1.22 22.59
CA GLU A 153 -10.80 -0.93 23.50
C GLU A 153 -10.32 -0.25 24.80
N GLY A 154 -9.12 0.35 24.76
CA GLY A 154 -8.49 0.97 25.92
C GLY A 154 -9.17 2.25 26.40
N GLU A 155 -8.87 2.64 27.64
CA GLU A 155 -9.47 3.78 28.35
C GLU A 155 -8.99 5.15 27.83
N VAL A 156 -7.84 5.21 27.15
CA VAL A 156 -7.33 6.45 26.56
C VAL A 156 -7.86 6.58 25.13
N HIS A 157 -8.74 7.54 24.90
CA HIS A 157 -9.42 7.72 23.62
C HIS A 157 -8.70 8.73 22.71
N VAL A 158 -8.08 8.24 21.65
CA VAL A 158 -7.39 9.02 20.63
C VAL A 158 -8.27 9.11 19.37
N CYS A 159 -8.65 10.32 18.97
CA CYS A 159 -9.36 10.57 17.71
C CYS A 159 -8.42 11.16 16.66
N VAL A 160 -8.40 10.59 15.47
CA VAL A 160 -7.65 11.11 14.32
C VAL A 160 -8.63 11.65 13.27
N VAL A 161 -8.46 12.91 12.87
CA VAL A 161 -9.28 13.50 11.81
C VAL A 161 -8.96 12.81 10.47
N LYS A 162 -9.96 12.17 9.86
CA LYS A 162 -9.82 11.48 8.57
C LYS A 162 -9.83 12.50 7.42
N LEU A 163 -8.68 13.13 7.20
CA LEU A 163 -8.50 14.07 6.10
C LEU A 163 -8.68 13.37 4.73
N PRO A 164 -9.35 14.01 3.75
CA PRO A 164 -9.55 13.44 2.42
C PRO A 164 -8.25 13.07 1.70
N ARG A 165 -7.14 13.76 2.00
CA ARG A 165 -5.83 13.52 1.40
C ARG A 165 -4.77 13.29 2.47
N ILE A 166 -5.13 12.50 3.49
CA ILE A 166 -4.17 12.04 4.51
C ILE A 166 -2.91 11.48 3.84
N SER A 167 -1.74 11.87 4.34
CA SER A 167 -0.43 11.53 3.75
C SER A 167 0.09 10.18 4.23
N ASN A 168 0.29 10.05 5.55
CA ASN A 168 0.75 8.84 6.21
C ASN A 168 -0.27 8.49 7.31
N PHE A 169 -1.15 7.54 7.03
CA PHE A 169 -2.11 7.07 8.03
C PHE A 169 -1.47 6.09 9.02
N THR A 170 -0.36 5.44 8.63
CA THR A 170 0.43 4.53 9.47
C THR A 170 1.23 5.24 10.58
N ASP A 171 1.34 6.57 10.54
CA ASP A 171 1.94 7.37 11.62
C ASP A 171 1.28 7.08 12.99
N PHE A 172 0.03 6.59 12.98
CA PHE A 172 -0.77 6.29 14.18
C PHE A 172 -0.75 4.80 14.56
N ASP A 173 -0.07 3.94 13.79
CA ASP A 173 0.05 2.51 14.08
C ASP A 173 0.83 2.25 15.36
N ALA A 174 1.62 3.22 15.85
CA ALA A 174 2.25 3.16 17.16
C ALA A 174 1.24 2.89 18.29
N PHE A 175 0.01 3.39 18.18
CA PHE A 175 -1.04 3.14 19.16
C PHE A 175 -1.59 1.69 19.12
N LYS A 176 -1.37 0.92 18.04
CA LYS A 176 -1.73 -0.50 17.96
C LYS A 176 -0.93 -1.39 18.94
N PHE A 177 0.13 -0.85 19.55
CA PHE A 177 1.01 -1.59 20.45
C PHE A 177 0.72 -1.32 21.93
N ASP A 178 -0.24 -0.43 22.24
CA ASP A 178 -0.63 -0.09 23.60
C ASP A 178 -2.10 -0.48 23.83
N ASP A 179 -2.32 -1.47 24.70
CA ASP A 179 -3.66 -2.01 24.96
C ASP A 179 -4.56 -1.03 25.73
N ASP A 180 -3.97 -0.01 26.39
CA ASP A 180 -4.69 1.03 27.12
C ASP A 180 -5.22 2.15 26.20
N VAL A 181 -4.89 2.10 24.90
CA VAL A 181 -5.31 3.11 23.92
C VAL A 181 -6.40 2.57 23.01
N SER A 182 -7.45 3.37 22.81
CA SER A 182 -8.39 3.21 21.70
C SER A 182 -8.21 4.34 20.69
N LEU A 183 -8.05 3.99 19.42
CA LEU A 183 -7.87 4.93 18.31
C LEU A 183 -9.07 4.89 17.36
N LYS A 184 -9.64 6.05 17.04
CA LYS A 184 -10.77 6.18 16.11
C LYS A 184 -10.48 7.22 15.04
N PHE A 185 -10.70 6.87 13.78
CA PHE A 185 -10.70 7.85 12.69
C PHE A 185 -12.09 8.47 12.55
N VAL A 186 -12.14 9.81 12.52
CA VAL A 186 -13.40 10.57 12.50
C VAL A 186 -13.49 11.49 11.30
N SER A 187 -14.66 11.52 10.64
CA SER A 187 -14.91 12.37 9.47
C SER A 187 -15.77 13.59 9.80
N SER A 188 -16.39 13.61 10.97
CA SER A 188 -17.21 14.70 11.52
C SER A 188 -16.94 14.87 13.02
N PRO A 189 -17.01 16.10 13.58
CA PRO A 189 -16.99 16.32 15.02
C PRO A 189 -18.06 15.53 15.79
N ASP A 190 -19.21 15.27 15.18
CA ASP A 190 -20.33 14.52 15.80
C ASP A 190 -20.00 13.05 16.06
N GLU A 191 -18.94 12.53 15.43
CA GLU A 191 -18.45 11.16 15.67
C GLU A 191 -17.53 11.08 16.89
N ILE A 192 -17.17 12.22 17.49
CA ILE A 192 -16.22 12.27 18.61
C ILE A 192 -16.98 12.22 19.94
N ASP A 193 -17.00 11.02 20.52
CA ASP A 193 -17.46 10.79 21.90
C ASP A 193 -16.25 10.56 22.80
N ASN A 194 -16.16 11.32 23.91
CA ASN A 194 -15.13 11.17 24.96
C ASN A 194 -13.69 11.08 24.44
N CYS A 195 -13.21 12.10 23.74
CA CYS A 195 -11.84 12.13 23.20
C CYS A 195 -10.86 12.81 24.16
N ASP A 196 -9.78 12.11 24.52
CA ASP A 196 -8.67 12.63 25.32
C ASP A 196 -7.62 13.33 24.45
N MET A 197 -7.42 12.85 23.23
CA MET A 197 -6.45 13.39 22.28
C MET A 197 -7.02 13.46 20.86
N LEU A 198 -7.06 14.66 20.27
CA LEU A 198 -7.44 14.88 18.88
C LEU A 198 -6.19 15.12 18.03
N ILE A 199 -6.04 14.34 16.96
CA ILE A 199 -4.92 14.43 16.03
C ILE A 199 -5.39 14.95 14.67
N ILE A 200 -4.73 16.01 14.17
CA ILE A 200 -4.83 16.45 12.78
C ILE A 200 -3.62 15.88 12.02
N PRO A 201 -3.81 14.89 11.14
CA PRO A 201 -2.71 14.18 10.50
C PRO A 201 -2.04 15.01 9.39
N GLY A 202 -0.93 14.51 8.85
CA GLY A 202 -0.30 15.10 7.67
C GLY A 202 -1.18 15.00 6.42
N SER A 203 -1.09 15.97 5.52
CA SER A 203 -1.88 16.02 4.28
C SER A 203 -0.97 16.08 3.04
N LYS A 204 -1.38 15.38 1.96
CA LYS A 204 -0.78 15.49 0.62
C LYS A 204 -1.17 16.82 -0.06
N ASN A 205 -2.17 17.54 0.46
CA ASN A 205 -2.56 18.89 0.02
C ASN A 205 -3.14 19.70 1.18
N THR A 206 -2.26 20.35 1.95
CA THR A 206 -2.58 21.07 3.18
C THR A 206 -3.70 22.12 3.00
N ILE A 207 -3.70 22.87 1.90
CA ILE A 207 -4.66 23.96 1.69
C ILE A 207 -6.08 23.41 1.45
N GLU A 208 -6.22 22.41 0.59
CA GLU A 208 -7.53 21.81 0.30
C GLU A 208 -8.11 21.07 1.51
N ASP A 209 -7.26 20.38 2.27
CA ASP A 209 -7.70 19.68 3.47
C ASP A 209 -8.02 20.63 4.62
N LEU A 210 -7.33 21.78 4.76
CA LEU A 210 -7.75 22.83 5.70
C LEU A 210 -9.15 23.35 5.35
N ARG A 211 -9.40 23.64 4.06
CA ARG A 211 -10.73 24.08 3.60
C ARG A 211 -11.79 23.03 3.90
N TRP A 212 -11.47 21.75 3.73
CA TRP A 212 -12.37 20.65 4.09
C TRP A 212 -12.62 20.61 5.60
N LEU A 213 -11.59 20.69 6.42
CA LEU A 213 -11.67 20.65 7.89
C LEU A 213 -12.62 21.74 8.42
N LYS A 214 -12.53 22.94 7.87
CA LYS A 214 -13.45 24.05 8.18
C LYS A 214 -14.88 23.75 7.76
N ARG A 215 -15.10 23.27 6.53
CA ARG A 215 -16.45 22.91 6.03
C ARG A 215 -17.09 21.76 6.80
N ALA A 216 -16.29 20.81 7.27
CA ALA A 216 -16.72 19.67 8.07
C ALA A 216 -16.99 20.04 9.55
N GLY A 217 -16.82 21.30 9.95
CA GLY A 217 -17.14 21.79 11.29
C GLY A 217 -16.05 21.59 12.34
N PHE A 218 -14.90 21.01 11.98
CA PHE A 218 -13.80 20.78 12.91
C PHE A 218 -13.16 22.07 13.43
N GLU A 219 -13.28 23.20 12.72
CA GLU A 219 -12.69 24.47 13.19
C GLU A 219 -13.25 24.89 14.57
N GLU A 220 -14.56 24.85 14.75
CA GLU A 220 -15.20 25.23 16.00
C GLU A 220 -15.02 24.16 17.09
N TYR A 221 -15.01 22.88 16.70
CA TYR A 221 -14.69 21.78 17.60
C TYR A 221 -13.28 21.93 18.18
N VAL A 222 -12.27 22.10 17.33
CA VAL A 222 -10.86 22.25 17.74
C VAL A 222 -10.67 23.44 18.70
N LYS A 223 -11.35 24.56 18.47
CA LYS A 223 -11.28 25.74 19.36
C LYS A 223 -11.89 25.49 20.74
N SER A 224 -12.89 24.61 20.83
CA SER A 224 -13.60 24.30 22.08
C SER A 224 -13.03 23.08 22.81
N PHE A 225 -12.26 22.24 22.12
CA PHE A 225 -11.65 21.02 22.65
C PHE A 225 -10.73 21.31 23.85
N LYS A 226 -10.82 20.47 24.88
CA LYS A 226 -10.08 20.62 26.16
C LYS A 226 -9.01 19.57 26.37
N GLY A 227 -9.01 18.51 25.56
CA GLY A 227 -7.98 17.47 25.59
C GLY A 227 -6.70 17.89 24.87
N ILE A 228 -5.86 16.91 24.56
CA ILE A 228 -4.59 17.12 23.87
C ILE A 228 -4.84 17.27 22.38
N LEU A 229 -4.53 18.43 21.81
CA LEU A 229 -4.57 18.65 20.37
C LEU A 229 -3.17 18.47 19.78
N PHE A 230 -3.03 17.59 18.79
CA PHE A 230 -1.76 17.29 18.14
C PHE A 230 -1.85 17.43 16.62
N GLY A 231 -0.88 18.12 16.03
CA GLY A 231 -0.78 18.28 14.58
C GLY A 231 0.45 17.57 14.04
N VAL A 232 0.31 16.79 12.98
CA VAL A 232 1.42 16.11 12.31
C VAL A 232 1.68 16.76 10.96
N CYS A 233 2.90 17.25 10.72
CA CYS A 233 3.32 17.84 9.45
C CYS A 233 2.29 18.86 8.89
N GLY A 234 1.57 18.55 7.81
CA GLY A 234 0.49 19.37 7.26
C GLY A 234 -0.59 19.74 8.29
N GLY A 235 -0.96 18.81 9.18
CA GLY A 235 -1.91 19.10 10.27
C GLY A 235 -1.38 20.12 11.28
N TYR A 236 -0.08 20.12 11.57
CA TYR A 236 0.55 21.18 12.38
C TYR A 236 0.49 22.53 11.67
N GLN A 237 0.75 22.56 10.36
CA GLN A 237 0.63 23.79 9.56
C GLN A 237 -0.81 24.33 9.58
N MET A 238 -1.82 23.46 9.50
CA MET A 238 -3.24 23.84 9.59
C MET A 238 -3.63 24.51 10.90
N MET A 239 -2.91 24.22 11.99
CA MET A 239 -3.10 24.85 13.31
C MET A 239 -2.41 26.22 13.42
N GLY A 240 -1.57 26.58 12.45
CA GLY A 240 -0.88 27.85 12.38
C GLY A 240 -1.77 29.03 12.01
N LYS A 241 -1.21 30.24 12.05
CA LYS A 241 -1.90 31.47 11.61
C LYS A 241 -1.83 31.68 10.10
N GLU A 242 -0.81 31.11 9.45
CA GLU A 242 -0.52 31.28 8.03
C GLU A 242 0.07 29.98 7.47
N ILE A 243 -0.29 29.65 6.23
CA ILE A 243 0.26 28.54 5.45
C ILE A 243 0.72 29.15 4.12
N SER A 244 2.02 29.05 3.83
CA SER A 244 2.67 29.62 2.65
C SER A 244 3.29 28.55 1.77
#